data_AF-A0A3M1JXR5-F1
#
_entry.id   AF-A0A3M1JXR5-F1
#
_cell.length_a   1.000
_cell.length_b   1.000
_cell.length_c   1.000
_cell.angle_alpha   90.00
_cell.angle_beta   90.00
_cell.angle_gamma   90.00
#
_symmetry.space_group_name_H-M   'P 1'
#
loop_
_entity.id
_entity.type
_entity.pdbx_description
1 polymer ?
#
loop_
_entity_poly.entity_id
_entity_poly.type
_entity_poly.pdbx_seq_one_letter_code
_entity_poly.pdbx_strand_id
1 'polypeptide(L)'
;MTPGSSRFSADLIYWFTRTKWLFIALAVSWVLLVLPTPPGLTLAGYHTLVIFVLTMILIISEPIPLPGIAFIMIIAQVYLGIGDANSVAKAFMNDAVFFIMGSLMLAVAIVKQGWDARIALGIIRLTGNSTKRIAFGFALLSAIGGSFIGQHTMAAIMLPIALTLIKHTQIEGKQNHNLAALFLFSIAYGSMIGSVGTPSGGARNAIMLIYWKDFGVTPLSYGRWMLLSYPLIFLELPVLSWLLWRNFVP
;
A
#
# COMPACT_ATOMS: atom_id res chain seq x y z
N MET A 1 -12.92 -16.51 38.25
CA MET A 1 -11.77 -16.50 37.31
C MET A 1 -11.75 -15.15 36.64
N THR A 2 -10.73 -14.33 36.89
CA THR A 2 -10.68 -12.91 36.51
C THR A 2 -10.39 -12.74 35.00
N PRO A 3 -11.16 -11.90 34.27
CA PRO A 3 -11.02 -11.72 32.81
C PRO A 3 -9.67 -11.13 32.31
N GLY A 4 -8.77 -10.72 33.21
CA GLY A 4 -7.52 -10.03 32.86
C GLY A 4 -6.31 -10.95 32.64
N SER A 5 -6.28 -12.14 33.27
CA SER A 5 -5.12 -13.05 33.21
C SER A 5 -4.97 -13.75 31.85
N SER A 6 -6.09 -14.08 31.20
CA SER A 6 -6.12 -14.75 29.89
C SER A 6 -5.73 -13.83 28.72
N ARG A 7 -6.08 -12.53 28.81
CA ARG A 7 -5.65 -11.51 27.83
C ARG A 7 -4.16 -11.27 27.89
N PHE A 8 -3.59 -11.13 29.09
CA PHE A 8 -2.15 -10.95 29.26
C PHE A 8 -1.34 -12.12 28.68
N SER A 9 -1.75 -13.36 28.93
CA SER A 9 -1.09 -14.53 28.33
C SER A 9 -1.23 -14.57 26.81
N ALA A 10 -2.38 -14.18 26.27
CA ALA A 10 -2.60 -14.14 24.81
C ALA A 10 -1.76 -13.04 24.14
N ASP A 11 -1.67 -11.86 24.76
CA ASP A 11 -0.84 -10.75 24.30
C ASP A 11 0.65 -11.11 24.36
N LEU A 12 1.07 -11.82 25.41
CA LEU A 12 2.44 -12.32 25.55
C LEU A 12 2.78 -13.34 24.46
N ILE A 13 1.91 -14.33 24.24
CA ILE A 13 2.09 -15.35 23.19
C ILE A 13 2.10 -14.71 21.80
N TYR A 14 1.20 -13.74 21.55
CA TYR A 14 1.15 -12.99 20.30
C TYR A 14 2.45 -12.19 20.08
N TRP A 15 2.92 -11.51 21.12
CA TRP A 15 4.17 -10.77 21.09
C TRP A 15 5.36 -11.70 20.84
N PHE A 16 5.49 -12.82 21.54
CA PHE A 16 6.56 -13.79 21.31
C PHE A 16 6.50 -14.40 19.91
N THR A 17 5.30 -14.72 19.42
CA THR A 17 5.09 -15.30 18.09
C THR A 17 5.46 -14.32 16.97
N ARG A 18 5.32 -13.02 17.21
CA ARG A 18 5.71 -11.97 16.26
C ARG A 18 7.20 -11.66 16.35
N THR A 19 7.73 -11.46 17.57
CA THR A 19 9.13 -11.04 17.79
C THR A 19 10.13 -12.16 17.47
N LYS A 20 9.74 -13.44 17.51
CA LYS A 20 10.62 -14.56 17.12
C LYS A 20 11.24 -14.36 15.73
N TRP A 21 10.49 -13.77 14.79
CA TRP A 21 10.96 -13.57 13.44
C TRP A 21 12.09 -12.54 13.34
N LEU A 22 12.12 -11.55 14.24
CA LEU A 22 13.25 -10.63 14.35
C LEU A 22 14.52 -11.39 14.75
N PHE A 23 14.44 -12.25 15.76
CA PHE A 23 15.58 -13.06 16.20
C PHE A 23 16.00 -14.09 15.15
N ILE A 24 15.05 -14.72 14.47
CA ILE A 24 15.33 -15.64 13.36
C ILE A 24 16.05 -14.90 12.24
N ALA A 25 15.57 -13.73 11.83
CA ALA A 25 16.19 -12.94 10.77
C ALA A 25 17.63 -12.55 11.13
N LEU A 26 17.85 -12.07 12.36
CA LEU A 26 19.19 -11.75 12.86
C LEU A 26 20.11 -12.97 12.94
N ALA A 27 19.59 -14.11 13.41
CA ALA A 27 20.35 -15.36 13.49
C ALA A 27 20.74 -15.88 12.10
N VAL A 28 19.81 -15.88 11.13
CA VAL A 28 20.08 -16.25 9.74
C VAL A 28 21.15 -15.35 9.15
N SER A 29 21.02 -14.04 9.31
CA SER A 29 22.02 -13.10 8.81
C SER A 29 23.38 -13.27 9.48
N TRP A 30 23.42 -13.53 10.79
CA TRP A 30 24.66 -13.79 11.50
C TRP A 30 25.34 -15.07 11.02
N VAL A 31 24.59 -16.17 10.83
CA VAL A 31 25.11 -17.42 10.25
C VAL A 31 25.69 -17.17 8.86
N LEU A 32 24.99 -16.40 8.02
CA LEU A 32 25.50 -16.04 6.69
C LEU A 32 26.79 -15.21 6.78
N LEU A 33 26.92 -14.27 7.72
CA LEU A 33 28.16 -13.51 7.89
C LEU A 33 29.36 -14.35 8.34
N VAL A 34 29.12 -15.45 9.05
CA VAL A 34 30.18 -16.37 9.51
C VAL A 34 30.61 -17.34 8.41
N LEU A 35 29.75 -17.60 7.43
CA LEU A 35 30.07 -18.47 6.30
C LEU A 35 31.10 -17.79 5.36
N PRO A 36 31.99 -18.58 4.73
CA PRO A 36 32.99 -18.03 3.82
C PRO A 36 32.31 -17.42 2.58
N THR A 37 32.82 -16.27 2.16
CA THR A 37 32.35 -15.59 0.93
C THR A 37 32.49 -16.53 -0.28
N PRO A 38 31.42 -16.76 -1.05
CA PRO A 38 31.48 -17.58 -2.25
C PRO A 38 32.51 -17.07 -3.27
N PRO A 39 33.23 -17.96 -3.98
CA PRO A 39 34.20 -17.56 -4.98
C PRO A 39 33.52 -16.76 -6.10
N GLY A 40 34.12 -15.63 -6.49
CA GLY A 40 33.59 -14.72 -7.51
C GLY A 40 32.77 -13.55 -6.97
N LEU A 41 32.52 -13.48 -5.65
CA LEU A 41 31.83 -12.35 -5.03
C LEU A 41 32.80 -11.45 -4.24
N THR A 42 32.61 -10.13 -4.35
CA THR A 42 33.29 -9.19 -3.45
C THR A 42 32.71 -9.29 -2.05
N LEU A 43 33.52 -9.00 -1.02
CA LEU A 43 33.07 -9.02 0.38
C LEU A 43 31.89 -8.06 0.61
N ALA A 44 31.97 -6.85 0.06
CA ALA A 44 30.88 -5.88 0.12
C ALA A 44 29.61 -6.38 -0.61
N GLY A 45 29.76 -7.07 -1.75
CA GLY A 45 28.64 -7.69 -2.46
C GLY A 45 27.98 -8.78 -1.62
N TYR A 46 28.77 -9.61 -0.92
CA TYR A 46 28.24 -10.63 -0.02
C TYR A 46 27.48 -10.02 1.16
N HIS A 47 28.05 -9.03 1.84
CA HIS A 47 27.37 -8.33 2.93
C HIS A 47 26.06 -7.68 2.47
N THR A 48 26.03 -7.12 1.26
CA THR A 48 24.81 -6.56 0.66
C THR A 48 23.73 -7.63 0.48
N LEU A 49 24.08 -8.84 0.02
CA LEU A 49 23.15 -9.96 -0.09
C LEU A 49 22.65 -10.42 1.28
N VAL A 50 23.51 -10.44 2.30
CA VAL A 50 23.09 -10.81 3.67
C VAL A 50 22.08 -9.80 4.22
N ILE A 51 22.31 -8.50 4.01
CA ILE A 51 21.33 -7.46 4.37
C ILE A 51 20.03 -7.63 3.57
N PHE A 52 20.12 -7.98 2.29
CA PHE A 52 18.92 -8.25 1.48
C PHE A 52 18.09 -9.41 2.05
N VAL A 53 18.73 -10.53 2.43
CA VAL A 53 18.04 -11.67 3.07
C VAL A 53 17.44 -11.25 4.42
N LEU A 54 18.19 -10.51 5.25
CA LEU A 54 17.70 -9.95 6.51
C LEU A 54 16.39 -9.17 6.28
N THR A 55 16.43 -8.23 5.35
CA THR A 55 15.31 -7.36 5.02
C THR A 55 14.13 -8.13 4.46
N MET A 56 14.35 -9.11 3.60
CA MET A 56 13.28 -9.95 3.06
C MET A 56 12.55 -10.72 4.16
N ILE A 57 13.28 -11.35 5.08
CA ILE A 57 12.66 -12.04 6.22
C ILE A 57 11.86 -11.04 7.07
N LEU A 58 12.44 -9.88 7.39
CA LEU A 58 11.78 -8.86 8.22
C LEU A 58 10.54 -8.25 7.55
N ILE A 59 10.57 -7.97 6.26
CA ILE A 59 9.43 -7.40 5.52
C ILE A 59 8.30 -8.43 5.39
N ILE A 60 8.61 -9.70 5.12
CA ILE A 60 7.58 -10.73 4.94
C ILE A 60 6.92 -11.10 6.28
N SER A 61 7.71 -11.15 7.36
CA SER A 61 7.22 -11.54 8.70
C SER A 61 6.67 -10.37 9.53
N GLU A 62 6.93 -9.13 9.12
CA GLU A 62 6.52 -7.89 9.78
C GLU A 62 6.65 -7.89 11.32
N PRO A 63 7.79 -8.30 11.91
CA PRO A 63 7.92 -8.43 13.36
C PRO A 63 7.97 -7.07 14.06
N ILE A 64 8.45 -6.05 13.34
CA ILE A 64 8.54 -4.65 13.75
C ILE A 64 8.00 -3.76 12.62
N PRO A 65 7.68 -2.48 12.88
CA PRO A 65 7.23 -1.56 11.84
C PRO A 65 8.26 -1.38 10.71
N LEU A 66 7.78 -1.17 9.47
CA LEU A 66 8.64 -0.95 8.28
C LEU A 66 9.72 0.14 8.47
N PRO A 67 9.45 1.30 9.12
CA PRO A 67 10.50 2.29 9.41
C PRO A 67 11.62 1.73 10.30
N GLY A 68 11.29 0.84 11.25
CA GLY A 68 12.28 0.16 12.08
C GLY A 68 13.18 -0.78 11.27
N ILE A 69 12.61 -1.49 10.29
CA ILE A 69 13.39 -2.31 9.35
C ILE A 69 14.33 -1.44 8.52
N ALA A 70 13.86 -0.27 8.05
CA ALA A 70 14.70 0.69 7.34
C ALA A 70 15.89 1.19 8.18
N PHE A 71 15.70 1.49 9.46
CA PHE A 71 16.80 1.85 10.36
C PHE A 71 17.82 0.71 10.55
N ILE A 72 17.35 -0.53 10.73
CA ILE A 72 18.24 -1.69 10.80
C ILE A 72 19.09 -1.82 9.53
N MET A 73 18.49 -1.63 8.35
CA MET A 73 19.22 -1.65 7.08
C MET A 73 20.30 -0.56 7.01
N ILE A 74 19.99 0.68 7.40
CA ILE A 74 20.96 1.79 7.39
C ILE A 74 22.15 1.45 8.28
N ILE A 75 21.89 1.02 9.52
CA ILE A 75 22.93 0.69 10.50
C ILE A 75 23.77 -0.49 10.01
N ALA A 76 23.14 -1.54 9.48
CA ALA A 76 23.82 -2.71 8.97
C ALA A 76 24.75 -2.37 7.78
N GLN A 77 24.33 -1.50 6.86
CA GLN A 77 25.15 -1.10 5.71
C GLN A 77 26.43 -0.37 6.14
N VAL A 78 26.33 0.51 7.13
CA VAL A 78 27.49 1.24 7.66
C VAL A 78 28.40 0.29 8.46
N TYR A 79 27.82 -0.55 9.33
CA TYR A 79 28.59 -1.46 10.18
C TYR A 79 29.33 -2.54 9.39
N LEU A 80 28.71 -3.07 8.34
CA LEU A 80 29.32 -4.08 7.46
C LEU A 80 30.27 -3.48 6.41
N GLY A 81 30.53 -2.17 6.47
CA GLY A 81 31.51 -1.48 5.61
C GLY A 81 31.10 -1.39 4.14
N ILE A 82 29.80 -1.41 3.84
CA ILE A 82 29.29 -1.30 2.45
C ILE A 82 29.44 0.14 1.93
N GLY A 83 29.25 1.13 2.82
CA GLY A 83 29.43 2.54 2.52
C GLY A 83 29.61 3.36 3.81
N ASP A 84 30.12 4.58 3.69
CA ASP A 84 30.21 5.51 4.82
C ASP A 84 28.82 6.05 5.21
N ALA A 85 28.70 6.56 6.44
CA ALA A 85 27.42 7.05 6.97
C ALA A 85 26.75 8.13 6.09
N ASN A 86 27.52 9.01 5.45
CA ASN A 86 26.97 10.05 4.59
C ASN A 86 26.49 9.46 3.25
N SER A 87 27.25 8.54 2.67
CA SER A 87 26.86 7.85 1.42
C SER A 87 25.57 7.03 1.61
N VAL A 88 25.46 6.27 2.69
CA VAL A 88 24.28 5.47 3.01
C VAL A 88 23.08 6.38 3.29
N ALA A 89 23.24 7.43 4.10
CA ALA A 89 22.15 8.37 4.37
C ALA A 89 21.62 9.05 3.09
N LYS A 90 22.52 9.44 2.15
CA LYS A 90 22.13 10.00 0.85
C LYS A 90 21.31 9.03 0.02
N ALA A 91 21.64 7.74 0.03
CA ALA A 91 20.89 6.73 -0.71
C ALA A 91 19.42 6.59 -0.24
N PHE A 92 19.15 6.89 1.02
CA PHE A 92 17.80 6.85 1.60
C PHE A 92 16.98 8.13 1.33
N MET A 93 17.61 9.23 0.89
CA MET A 93 16.95 10.52 0.62
C MET A 93 17.10 10.92 -0.85
N ASN A 94 16.44 10.17 -1.73
CA ASN A 94 16.42 10.45 -3.17
C ASN A 94 15.19 11.26 -3.61
N ASP A 95 15.19 11.70 -4.87
CA ASP A 95 14.11 12.50 -5.46
C ASP A 95 12.73 11.84 -5.35
N ALA A 96 12.63 10.50 -5.37
CA ALA A 96 11.34 9.81 -5.23
C ALA A 96 10.82 9.92 -3.80
N VAL A 97 11.69 9.89 -2.79
CA VAL A 97 11.28 10.10 -1.40
C VAL A 97 10.71 11.52 -1.25
N PHE A 98 11.38 12.53 -1.79
CA PHE A 98 10.86 13.90 -1.81
C PHE A 98 9.55 14.03 -2.57
N PHE A 99 9.44 13.40 -3.73
CA PHE A 99 8.22 13.39 -4.53
C PHE A 99 7.05 12.71 -3.79
N ILE A 100 7.29 11.54 -3.18
CA ILE A 100 6.31 10.81 -2.37
C ILE A 100 5.87 11.68 -1.19
N MET A 101 6.81 12.28 -0.45
CA MET A 101 6.48 13.18 0.66
C MET A 101 5.60 14.34 0.20
N GLY A 102 6.00 15.08 -0.84
CA GLY A 102 5.23 16.22 -1.36
C GLY A 102 3.84 15.81 -1.86
N SER A 103 3.73 14.69 -2.56
CA SER A 103 2.45 14.19 -3.06
C SER A 103 1.50 13.76 -1.94
N LEU A 104 2.00 13.09 -0.90
CA LEU A 104 1.21 12.71 0.27
C LEU A 104 0.79 13.94 1.09
N MET A 105 1.65 14.95 1.22
CA MET A 105 1.29 16.21 1.88
C MET A 105 0.15 16.93 1.13
N LEU A 106 0.21 16.99 -0.21
CA LEU A 106 -0.85 17.55 -1.03
C LEU A 106 -2.17 16.75 -0.89
N ALA A 107 -2.08 15.42 -0.93
CA ALA A 107 -3.21 14.53 -0.71
C ALA A 107 -3.90 14.80 0.64
N VAL A 108 -3.12 14.89 1.72
CA VAL A 108 -3.63 15.21 3.06
C VAL A 108 -4.27 16.60 3.11
N ALA A 109 -3.69 17.59 2.43
CA ALA A 109 -4.26 18.94 2.37
C ALA A 109 -5.64 18.96 1.67
N ILE A 110 -5.80 18.23 0.57
CA ILE A 110 -7.08 18.09 -0.16
C ILE A 110 -8.14 17.45 0.73
N VAL A 111 -7.78 16.38 1.45
CA VAL A 111 -8.66 15.67 2.38
C VAL A 111 -9.05 16.57 3.55
N LYS A 112 -8.09 17.30 4.13
CA LYS A 112 -8.36 18.23 5.25
C LYS A 112 -9.33 19.35 4.87
N GLN A 113 -9.32 19.79 3.61
CA GLN A 113 -10.24 20.80 3.10
C GLN A 113 -11.64 20.24 2.76
N GLY A 114 -11.83 18.91 2.81
CA GLY A 114 -13.09 18.23 2.51
C GLY A 114 -13.46 18.23 1.02
N TRP A 115 -12.49 18.46 0.13
CA TRP A 115 -12.74 18.44 -1.32
C TRP A 115 -13.01 17.03 -1.83
N ASP A 116 -12.32 16.04 -1.26
CA ASP A 116 -12.51 14.62 -1.45
C ASP A 116 -13.98 14.19 -1.23
N ALA A 117 -14.57 14.57 -0.09
CA ALA A 117 -15.96 14.24 0.23
C ALA A 117 -16.96 14.91 -0.71
N ARG A 118 -16.68 16.16 -1.14
CA ARG A 118 -17.54 16.88 -2.10
C ARG A 118 -17.51 16.22 -3.48
N ILE A 119 -16.33 15.82 -3.96
CA ILE A 119 -16.17 15.10 -5.22
C ILE A 119 -16.86 13.74 -5.15
N ALA A 120 -16.71 13.02 -4.02
CA ALA A 120 -17.39 11.76 -3.76
C ALA A 120 -18.92 11.88 -3.84
N LEU A 121 -19.49 12.85 -3.13
CA LEU A 121 -20.93 13.12 -3.18
C LEU A 121 -21.40 13.54 -4.58
N GLY A 122 -20.60 14.33 -5.30
CA GLY A 122 -20.91 14.75 -6.68
C GLY A 122 -21.05 13.56 -7.63
N ILE A 123 -20.10 12.61 -7.59
CA ILE A 123 -20.14 11.44 -8.48
C ILE A 123 -21.24 10.44 -8.08
N ILE A 124 -21.53 10.29 -6.78
CA ILE A 124 -22.68 9.48 -6.32
C ILE A 124 -23.99 10.06 -6.84
N ARG A 125 -24.16 11.39 -6.80
CA ARG A 125 -25.33 12.06 -7.38
C ARG A 125 -25.48 11.80 -8.88
N LEU A 126 -24.36 11.69 -9.61
CA LEU A 126 -24.37 11.35 -11.05
C LEU A 126 -24.72 9.88 -11.32
N THR A 127 -24.37 8.95 -10.41
CA THR A 127 -24.63 7.51 -10.61
C THR A 127 -26.07 7.11 -10.34
N GLY A 128 -26.83 7.92 -9.61
CA GLY A 128 -28.28 7.76 -9.42
C GLY A 128 -28.65 6.64 -8.45
N ASN A 129 -29.87 6.10 -8.58
CA ASN A 129 -30.48 5.27 -7.52
C ASN A 129 -30.38 3.75 -7.73
N SER A 130 -29.70 3.28 -8.78
CA SER A 130 -29.57 1.83 -9.02
C SER A 130 -28.37 1.26 -8.28
N THR A 131 -28.54 0.17 -7.52
CA THR A 131 -27.47 -0.52 -6.80
C THR A 131 -26.26 -0.84 -7.67
N LYS A 132 -26.48 -1.28 -8.92
CA LYS A 132 -25.42 -1.52 -9.90
C LYS A 132 -24.60 -0.27 -10.20
N ARG A 133 -25.31 0.85 -10.42
CA ARG A 133 -24.67 2.14 -10.76
C ARG A 133 -23.95 2.72 -9.55
N ILE A 134 -24.50 2.56 -8.35
CA ILE A 134 -23.86 2.97 -7.11
C ILE A 134 -22.56 2.17 -6.89
N ALA A 135 -22.58 0.85 -7.07
CA ALA A 135 -21.39 0.01 -6.96
C ALA A 135 -20.32 0.40 -7.99
N PHE A 136 -20.71 0.64 -9.25
CA PHE A 136 -19.81 1.18 -10.27
C PHE A 136 -19.28 2.56 -9.89
N GLY A 137 -20.13 3.43 -9.36
CA GLY A 137 -19.77 4.76 -8.86
C GLY A 137 -18.72 4.68 -7.77
N PHE A 138 -18.90 3.80 -6.79
CA PHE A 138 -17.91 3.55 -5.74
C PHE A 138 -16.58 3.06 -6.31
N ALA A 139 -16.58 2.14 -7.27
CA ALA A 139 -15.36 1.68 -7.92
C ALA A 139 -14.64 2.79 -8.69
N LEU A 140 -15.37 3.54 -9.52
CA LEU A 140 -14.85 4.64 -10.33
C LEU A 140 -14.28 5.77 -9.46
N LEU A 141 -15.02 6.18 -8.42
CA LEU A 141 -14.58 7.17 -7.44
C LEU A 141 -13.31 6.74 -6.74
N SER A 142 -13.32 5.50 -6.23
CA SER A 142 -12.18 4.97 -5.50
C SER A 142 -10.96 4.84 -6.40
N ALA A 143 -11.15 4.51 -7.68
CA ALA A 143 -10.07 4.51 -8.65
C ALA A 143 -9.52 5.91 -8.89
N ILE A 144 -10.34 6.85 -9.34
CA ILE A 144 -9.87 8.21 -9.68
C ILE A 144 -9.28 8.90 -8.44
N GLY A 145 -9.97 8.87 -7.30
CA GLY A 145 -9.50 9.48 -6.06
C GLY A 145 -8.26 8.77 -5.49
N GLY A 146 -8.26 7.43 -5.53
CA GLY A 146 -7.13 6.60 -5.11
C GLY A 146 -5.87 6.85 -5.94
N SER A 147 -6.01 7.21 -7.22
CA SER A 147 -4.90 7.59 -8.09
C SER A 147 -4.13 8.81 -7.60
N PHE A 148 -4.69 9.68 -6.76
CA PHE A 148 -4.00 10.91 -6.30
C PHE A 148 -3.76 10.93 -4.79
N ILE A 149 -4.73 10.45 -4.02
CA ILE A 149 -4.73 10.57 -2.55
C ILE A 149 -4.18 9.29 -1.89
N GLY A 150 -4.06 8.21 -2.65
CA GLY A 150 -3.60 6.90 -2.20
C GLY A 150 -4.74 5.97 -1.79
N GLN A 151 -4.56 4.68 -2.07
CA GLN A 151 -5.57 3.65 -1.86
C GLN A 151 -6.09 3.54 -0.42
N HIS A 152 -5.21 3.66 0.58
CA HIS A 152 -5.58 3.52 1.99
C HIS A 152 -6.44 4.68 2.47
N THR A 153 -6.07 5.92 2.09
CA THR A 153 -6.82 7.12 2.41
C THR A 153 -8.20 7.09 1.74
N MET A 154 -8.25 6.73 0.46
CA MET A 154 -9.50 6.67 -0.29
C MET A 154 -10.45 5.61 0.27
N ALA A 155 -9.94 4.43 0.62
CA ALA A 155 -10.74 3.40 1.27
C ALA A 155 -11.30 3.87 2.63
N ALA A 156 -10.49 4.56 3.44
CA ALA A 156 -10.92 5.08 4.74
C ALA A 156 -12.03 6.14 4.62
N ILE A 157 -11.98 7.00 3.60
CA ILE A 157 -13.01 8.03 3.34
C ILE A 157 -14.32 7.40 2.84
N MET A 158 -14.22 6.43 1.94
CA MET A 158 -15.38 5.82 1.29
C MET A 158 -16.10 4.81 2.19
N LEU A 159 -15.39 4.16 3.11
CA LEU A 159 -15.94 3.18 4.04
C LEU A 159 -17.17 3.70 4.84
N PRO A 160 -17.11 4.83 5.57
CA PRO A 160 -18.28 5.33 6.30
C PRO A 160 -19.44 5.70 5.38
N ILE A 161 -19.17 6.18 4.16
CA ILE A 161 -20.20 6.51 3.16
C ILE A 161 -20.95 5.24 2.73
N ALA A 162 -20.21 4.18 2.37
CA ALA A 162 -20.81 2.91 2.01
C ALA A 162 -21.58 2.27 3.17
N LEU A 163 -21.02 2.27 4.38
CA LEU A 163 -21.70 1.73 5.57
C LEU A 163 -23.00 2.48 5.88
N THR A 164 -23.01 3.81 5.70
CA THR A 164 -24.22 4.62 5.86
C THR A 164 -25.28 4.20 4.85
N LEU A 165 -24.91 4.03 3.57
CA LEU A 165 -25.85 3.63 2.52
C LEU A 165 -26.38 2.20 2.73
N ILE A 166 -25.53 1.26 3.14
CA ILE A 166 -25.91 -0.12 3.46
C ILE A 166 -26.96 -0.11 4.59
N LYS A 167 -26.72 0.63 5.68
CA LYS A 167 -27.66 0.72 6.81
C LYS A 167 -29.02 1.29 6.40
N HIS A 168 -29.05 2.33 5.57
CA HIS A 168 -30.30 2.92 5.08
C HIS A 168 -31.06 2.01 4.11
N THR A 169 -30.38 1.07 3.46
CA THR A 169 -31.02 0.12 2.55
C THR A 169 -31.57 -1.12 3.27
N GLN A 170 -31.10 -1.41 4.49
CA GLN A 170 -31.44 -2.62 5.25
C GLN A 170 -32.56 -2.42 6.31
N ILE A 171 -33.45 -1.44 6.11
CA ILE A 171 -34.45 -1.01 7.12
C ILE A 171 -35.47 -2.12 7.51
N GLU A 172 -35.58 -3.22 6.75
CA GLU A 172 -36.55 -4.31 7.00
C GLU A 172 -35.96 -5.56 7.70
N GLY A 173 -34.89 -5.43 8.49
CA GLY A 173 -34.40 -6.52 9.36
C GLY A 173 -33.71 -7.70 8.65
N LYS A 174 -33.64 -7.71 7.31
CA LYS A 174 -32.84 -8.65 6.53
C LYS A 174 -31.50 -8.01 6.13
N GLN A 175 -30.42 -8.42 6.79
CA GLN A 175 -29.07 -8.00 6.42
C GLN A 175 -28.67 -8.61 5.08
N ASN A 176 -28.60 -7.78 4.04
CA ASN A 176 -28.10 -8.16 2.74
C ASN A 176 -26.56 -8.12 2.73
N HIS A 177 -25.95 -9.26 3.02
CA HIS A 177 -24.49 -9.41 3.05
C HIS A 177 -23.88 -9.23 1.66
N ASN A 178 -24.58 -9.59 0.59
CA ASN A 178 -24.13 -9.40 -0.79
C ASN A 178 -24.08 -7.92 -1.16
N LEU A 179 -25.04 -7.11 -0.71
CA LEU A 179 -25.01 -5.66 -0.90
C LEU A 179 -23.79 -5.02 -0.22
N ALA A 180 -23.51 -5.44 1.03
CA ALA A 180 -22.35 -4.96 1.77
C ALA A 180 -21.05 -5.38 1.09
N ALA A 181 -20.92 -6.65 0.71
CA ALA A 181 -19.77 -7.16 -0.02
C ALA A 181 -19.57 -6.41 -1.34
N LEU A 182 -20.64 -6.21 -2.12
CA LEU A 182 -20.61 -5.49 -3.39
C LEU A 182 -20.03 -4.08 -3.22
N PHE A 183 -20.55 -3.28 -2.28
CA PHE A 183 -20.07 -1.91 -2.09
C PHE A 183 -18.66 -1.84 -1.50
N LEU A 184 -18.35 -2.66 -0.50
CA LEU A 184 -17.03 -2.66 0.13
C LEU A 184 -15.95 -3.16 -0.83
N PHE A 185 -16.22 -4.19 -1.63
CA PHE A 185 -15.29 -4.66 -2.65
C PHE A 185 -15.18 -3.70 -3.83
N SER A 186 -16.25 -3.03 -4.24
CA SER A 186 -16.17 -1.94 -5.22
C SER A 186 -15.18 -0.86 -4.78
N ILE A 187 -15.22 -0.45 -3.50
CA ILE A 187 -14.29 0.54 -2.95
C ILE A 187 -12.86 -0.02 -2.91
N ALA A 188 -12.68 -1.22 -2.35
CA ALA A 188 -11.36 -1.81 -2.14
C ALA A 188 -10.62 -2.11 -3.45
N TYR A 189 -11.28 -2.77 -4.40
CA TYR A 189 -10.66 -3.07 -5.69
C TYR A 189 -10.59 -1.82 -6.58
N GLY A 190 -11.59 -0.93 -6.51
CA GLY A 190 -11.54 0.34 -7.22
C GLY A 190 -10.32 1.17 -6.81
N SER A 191 -10.05 1.32 -5.51
CA SER A 191 -8.88 2.06 -5.03
C SER A 191 -7.55 1.41 -5.39
N MET A 192 -7.51 0.07 -5.41
CA MET A 192 -6.32 -0.68 -5.84
C MET A 192 -6.02 -0.50 -7.34
N ILE A 193 -7.04 -0.61 -8.20
CA ILE A 193 -6.93 -0.34 -9.65
C ILE A 193 -6.49 1.11 -9.88
N GLY A 194 -7.09 2.06 -9.15
CA GLY A 194 -6.72 3.46 -9.24
C GLY A 194 -5.27 3.75 -8.86
N SER A 195 -4.69 3.03 -7.91
CA SER A 195 -3.37 3.33 -7.33
C SER A 195 -2.25 3.41 -8.38
N VAL A 196 -2.37 2.74 -9.53
CA VAL A 196 -1.37 2.82 -10.63
C VAL A 196 -1.56 4.01 -11.57
N GLY A 197 -2.68 4.74 -11.47
CA GLY A 197 -3.09 5.72 -12.47
C GLY A 197 -2.19 6.94 -12.59
N THR A 198 -1.58 7.36 -11.48
CA THR A 198 -0.61 8.46 -11.48
C THR A 198 0.67 8.07 -10.74
N PRO A 199 1.80 8.73 -11.03
CA PRO A 199 3.01 8.56 -10.24
C PRO A 199 2.85 8.84 -8.74
N SER A 200 1.95 9.76 -8.35
CA SER A 200 1.70 10.11 -6.94
C SER A 200 0.72 9.17 -6.23
N GLY A 201 -0.01 8.32 -6.97
CA GLY A 201 -1.01 7.41 -6.40
C GLY A 201 -0.45 6.30 -5.50
N GLY A 202 0.86 6.03 -5.59
CA GLY A 202 1.52 5.05 -4.73
C GLY A 202 3.04 5.13 -4.82
N ALA A 203 3.71 4.83 -3.70
CA ALA A 203 5.17 4.86 -3.59
C ALA A 203 5.87 4.01 -4.66
N ARG A 204 5.26 2.87 -5.05
CA ARG A 204 5.75 1.97 -6.10
C ARG A 204 5.90 2.69 -7.46
N ASN A 205 4.98 3.58 -7.81
CA ASN A 205 4.99 4.27 -9.10
C ASN A 205 6.10 5.32 -9.13
N ALA A 206 6.26 6.09 -8.05
CA ALA A 206 7.33 7.07 -7.89
C ALA A 206 8.72 6.42 -7.93
N ILE A 207 8.89 5.27 -7.27
CA ILE A 207 10.14 4.50 -7.30
C ILE A 207 10.43 3.98 -8.72
N MET A 208 9.41 3.49 -9.44
CA MET A 208 9.56 2.99 -10.81
C MET A 208 10.08 4.07 -11.77
N LEU A 209 9.62 5.32 -11.64
CA LEU A 209 10.12 6.43 -12.46
C LEU A 209 11.64 6.65 -12.32
N ILE A 210 12.18 6.42 -11.12
CA ILE A 210 13.63 6.50 -10.88
C ILE A 210 14.33 5.29 -11.46
N TYR A 211 13.83 4.08 -11.21
CA TYR A 211 14.48 2.87 -11.75
C TYR A 211 14.54 2.88 -13.27
N TRP A 212 13.52 3.38 -13.97
CA TRP A 212 13.62 3.56 -15.42
C TRP A 212 14.71 4.55 -15.82
N LYS A 213 14.83 5.67 -15.10
CA LYS A 213 15.93 6.61 -15.32
C LYS A 213 17.30 5.93 -15.12
N ASP A 214 17.43 5.16 -14.04
CA ASP A 214 18.69 4.49 -13.67
C ASP A 214 19.06 3.34 -14.62
N PHE A 215 18.06 2.66 -15.20
CA PHE A 215 18.25 1.62 -16.22
C PHE A 215 18.45 2.18 -17.64
N GLY A 216 18.53 3.50 -17.81
CA GLY A 216 18.72 4.14 -19.12
C GLY A 216 17.48 4.09 -20.02
N VAL A 217 16.30 3.78 -19.45
CA VAL A 217 15.03 3.89 -20.15
C VAL A 217 14.63 5.37 -20.20
N THR A 218 13.99 5.79 -21.29
CA THR A 218 13.58 7.19 -21.48
C THR A 218 12.73 7.66 -20.30
N PRO A 219 13.12 8.75 -19.60
CA PRO A 219 12.39 9.23 -18.43
C PRO A 219 10.93 9.52 -18.78
N LEU A 220 10.01 8.86 -18.09
CA LEU A 220 8.57 9.03 -18.30
C LEU A 220 8.09 10.28 -17.55
N SER A 221 7.51 11.23 -18.30
CA SER A 221 6.88 12.39 -17.68
C SER A 221 5.59 12.00 -16.96
N TYR A 222 5.20 12.80 -15.95
CA TYR A 222 3.98 12.55 -15.17
C TYR A 222 2.73 12.42 -16.06
N GLY A 223 2.57 13.34 -17.02
CA GLY A 223 1.45 13.30 -17.97
C GLY A 223 1.50 12.08 -18.89
N ARG A 224 2.69 11.67 -19.33
CA ARG A 224 2.83 10.48 -20.18
C ARG A 224 2.50 9.20 -19.42
N TRP A 225 2.88 9.10 -18.14
CA TRP A 225 2.46 7.99 -17.27
C TRP A 225 0.94 7.89 -17.21
N MET A 226 0.26 9.01 -16.96
CA MET A 226 -1.21 9.04 -16.90
C MET A 226 -1.85 8.62 -18.22
N LEU A 227 -1.34 9.12 -19.35
CA LEU A 227 -1.85 8.77 -20.68
C LEU A 227 -1.73 7.27 -20.97
N LEU A 228 -0.72 6.59 -20.42
CA LEU A 228 -0.56 5.15 -20.58
C LEU A 228 -1.37 4.34 -19.55
N SER A 229 -1.52 4.84 -18.32
CA SER A 229 -2.12 4.11 -17.21
C SER A 229 -3.64 4.23 -17.14
N TYR A 230 -4.20 5.42 -17.41
CA TYR A 230 -5.64 5.64 -17.34
C TYR A 230 -6.47 4.81 -18.34
N PRO A 231 -6.03 4.58 -19.58
CA PRO A 231 -6.75 3.68 -20.49
C PRO A 231 -6.91 2.27 -19.91
N LEU A 232 -5.89 1.74 -19.24
CA LEU A 232 -5.96 0.44 -18.57
C LEU A 232 -6.96 0.48 -17.40
N ILE A 233 -6.91 1.51 -16.56
CA ILE A 233 -7.87 1.69 -15.44
C ILE A 233 -9.32 1.72 -15.93
N PHE A 234 -9.59 2.50 -16.99
CA PHE A 234 -10.95 2.60 -17.53
C PHE A 234 -11.43 1.31 -18.19
N LEU A 235 -10.52 0.43 -18.62
CA LEU A 235 -10.84 -0.89 -19.12
C LEU A 235 -11.08 -1.90 -17.99
N GLU A 236 -10.31 -1.82 -16.90
CA GLU A 236 -10.43 -2.70 -15.74
C GLU A 236 -11.70 -2.43 -14.91
N LEU A 237 -12.16 -1.18 -14.83
CA LEU A 237 -13.33 -0.79 -14.03
C LEU A 237 -14.65 -1.48 -14.46
N PRO A 238 -15.01 -1.56 -15.75
CA PRO A 238 -16.14 -2.35 -16.23
C PRO A 238 -15.98 -3.84 -15.92
N VAL A 239 -14.77 -4.39 -16.08
CA VAL A 239 -14.49 -5.81 -15.80
C VAL A 239 -14.69 -6.12 -14.31
N LEU A 240 -14.15 -5.27 -13.43
CA LEU A 240 -14.37 -5.35 -11.99
C LEU A 240 -15.87 -5.29 -11.66
N SER A 241 -16.58 -4.32 -12.22
CA SER A 241 -17.99 -4.11 -11.92
C SER A 241 -18.87 -5.28 -12.40
N TRP A 242 -18.52 -5.87 -13.55
CA TRP A 242 -19.15 -7.09 -14.04
C TRP A 242 -18.86 -8.29 -13.12
N LEU A 243 -17.62 -8.50 -12.71
CA LEU A 243 -17.22 -9.58 -11.79
C LEU A 243 -17.92 -9.46 -10.44
N LEU A 244 -17.95 -8.26 -9.85
CA LEU A 244 -18.60 -8.03 -8.57
C LEU A 244 -20.11 -8.23 -8.66
N TRP A 245 -20.75 -7.70 -9.71
CA TRP A 245 -22.19 -7.89 -9.88
C TRP A 245 -22.56 -9.36 -10.10
N ARG A 246 -21.74 -10.13 -10.83
CA ARG A 246 -22.00 -11.56 -11.08
C ARG A 246 -21.92 -12.39 -9.81
N ASN A 247 -20.97 -12.09 -8.91
CA ASN A 247 -20.72 -12.89 -7.71
C ASN A 247 -21.52 -12.41 -6.49
N PHE A 248 -21.85 -11.13 -6.42
CA PHE A 248 -22.54 -10.50 -5.28
C PHE A 248 -23.83 -9.83 -5.74
N VAL A 249 -24.78 -10.63 -6.22
CA VAL A 249 -26.12 -10.13 -6.53
C VAL A 249 -26.84 -9.83 -5.21
N PRO A 250 -27.18 -8.56 -4.93
CA PRO A 250 -27.94 -8.17 -3.76
C PRO A 250 -29.40 -8.61 -3.87
#